data_AF-A0A934YVN2-F1
#
_entry.id   AF-A0A934YVN2-F1
#
_cell.length_a   1.000
_cell.length_b   1.000
_cell.length_c   1.000
_cell.angle_alpha   90.00
_cell.angle_beta   90.00
_cell.angle_gamma   90.00
#
_symmetry.space_group_name_H-M   'P 1'
#
loop_
_entity.id
_entity.type
_entity.pdbx_description
1 polymer ?
#
loop_
_entity_poly.entity_id
_entity_poly.type
_entity_poly.pdbx_seq_one_letter_code
_entity_poly.pdbx_strand_id
1 'polypeptide(L)'
;MKMLKSNLIMASLVAGSFLVVSCNNTPAEQRDEMNDKVEKIEDKAIDATTARDWQAERTEIMNDLRDLRTKVDNKLAEVNEDLANTDIKPSVKADKEAMKAELTKELNMLDEKIGNVENATADAWDMTKSDAENTSKEVKSWWETQKEKVDAETDADHDKDGH
;
A
#
# COMPACT_ATOMS: atom_id res chain seq x y z
N MET A 1 -15.92 -34.29 44.40
CA MET A 1 -16.91 -34.04 45.47
C MET A 1 -18.08 -33.28 44.84
N LYS A 2 -19.35 -33.69 45.07
CA LYS A 2 -20.61 -33.14 44.48
C LYS A 2 -20.68 -33.22 42.92
N MET A 3 -21.30 -34.26 42.37
CA MET A 3 -22.75 -34.46 42.11
C MET A 3 -23.22 -33.92 40.74
N LEU A 4 -23.62 -34.85 39.87
CA LEU A 4 -24.42 -34.60 38.67
C LEU A 4 -25.87 -34.24 39.02
N LYS A 5 -26.54 -33.46 38.14
CA LYS A 5 -27.79 -33.80 37.40
C LYS A 5 -28.64 -32.56 37.09
N SER A 6 -29.28 -32.57 35.91
CA SER A 6 -30.49 -31.78 35.54
C SER A 6 -30.32 -30.24 35.49
N ASN A 7 -31.01 -29.45 34.66
CA ASN A 7 -31.90 -29.59 33.48
C ASN A 7 -31.64 -28.33 32.59
N LEU A 8 -32.24 -28.06 31.41
CA LEU A 8 -33.37 -28.61 30.66
C LEU A 8 -33.09 -28.47 29.13
N ILE A 9 -33.98 -28.98 28.27
CA ILE A 9 -34.07 -28.62 26.85
C ILE A 9 -35.01 -27.42 26.68
N MET A 10 -34.67 -26.44 25.84
CA MET A 10 -35.66 -25.52 25.28
C MET A 10 -35.33 -25.21 23.82
N ALA A 11 -35.85 -26.06 22.92
CA ALA A 11 -35.81 -25.83 21.49
C ALA A 11 -36.84 -24.75 21.11
N SER A 12 -36.37 -23.58 20.70
CA SER A 12 -37.21 -22.54 20.12
C SER A 12 -37.27 -22.67 18.60
N LEU A 13 -38.18 -23.52 18.13
CA LEU A 13 -38.65 -23.51 16.75
C LEU A 13 -39.32 -22.15 16.46
N VAL A 14 -38.62 -21.24 15.79
CA VAL A 14 -39.27 -20.12 15.09
C VAL A 14 -39.76 -20.63 13.74
N ALA A 15 -40.86 -21.39 13.80
CA ALA A 15 -41.69 -21.69 12.65
C ALA A 15 -42.91 -20.77 12.70
N GLY A 16 -43.14 -20.00 11.64
CA GLY A 16 -44.22 -19.02 11.55
C GLY A 16 -43.69 -17.62 11.20
N SER A 17 -44.16 -16.94 10.16
CA SER A 17 -45.24 -17.31 9.23
C SER A 17 -45.03 -16.68 7.87
N PHE A 18 -45.08 -17.50 6.81
CA PHE A 18 -45.30 -17.01 5.45
C PHE A 18 -46.74 -16.48 5.37
N LEU A 19 -46.94 -15.19 5.63
CA LEU A 19 -48.23 -14.54 5.39
C LEU A 19 -48.37 -14.27 3.90
N VAL A 20 -48.84 -15.29 3.18
CA VAL A 20 -49.34 -15.13 1.81
C VAL A 20 -50.65 -14.33 1.87
N VAL A 21 -50.54 -13.01 1.81
CA VAL A 21 -51.69 -12.11 1.65
C VAL A 21 -52.16 -12.18 0.19
N SER A 22 -53.04 -13.15 -0.07
CA SER A 22 -53.82 -13.19 -1.30
C SER A 22 -55.03 -12.26 -1.17
N CYS A 23 -54.93 -11.03 -1.68
CA CYS A 23 -56.10 -10.20 -1.99
C CYS A 23 -55.76 -9.03 -2.95
N ASN A 24 -55.69 -9.37 -4.24
CA ASN A 24 -56.20 -8.55 -5.36
C ASN A 24 -55.91 -7.02 -5.35
N ASN A 25 -54.68 -6.62 -5.66
CA ASN A 25 -54.38 -5.37 -6.38
C ASN A 25 -53.04 -5.48 -7.15
N THR A 26 -52.98 -4.75 -8.27
CA THR A 26 -51.96 -4.65 -9.34
C THR A 26 -50.51 -5.12 -9.05
N PRO A 27 -49.96 -6.09 -9.81
CA PRO A 27 -48.56 -6.54 -9.69
C PRO A 27 -47.46 -5.59 -10.23
N ALA A 28 -47.82 -4.38 -10.69
CA ALA A 28 -46.88 -3.44 -11.32
C ALA A 28 -46.16 -2.56 -10.29
N GLU A 29 -46.90 -1.74 -9.53
CA GLU A 29 -46.30 -0.76 -8.59
C GLU A 29 -45.43 -1.41 -7.51
N GLN A 30 -45.80 -2.60 -7.00
CA GLN A 30 -44.96 -3.34 -6.04
C GLN A 30 -43.74 -4.00 -6.67
N ARG A 31 -43.72 -4.23 -7.99
CA ARG A 31 -42.52 -4.69 -8.70
C ARG A 31 -41.57 -3.54 -8.96
N ASP A 32 -42.09 -2.38 -9.35
CA ASP A 32 -41.26 -1.20 -9.60
C ASP A 32 -40.60 -0.73 -8.29
N GLU A 33 -41.36 -0.60 -7.19
CA GLU A 33 -40.80 -0.22 -5.88
C GLU A 33 -39.85 -1.28 -5.27
N MET A 34 -39.88 -2.53 -5.77
CA MET A 34 -38.95 -3.60 -5.36
C MET A 34 -37.73 -3.68 -6.27
N ASN A 35 -37.88 -3.41 -7.57
CA ASN A 35 -36.77 -3.26 -8.52
C ASN A 35 -35.90 -2.06 -8.11
N ASP A 36 -36.49 -0.89 -7.85
CA ASP A 36 -35.80 0.31 -7.35
C ASP A 36 -34.99 0.03 -6.06
N LYS A 37 -35.49 -0.87 -5.20
CA LYS A 37 -34.80 -1.26 -3.96
C LYS A 37 -33.70 -2.29 -4.20
N VAL A 38 -33.86 -3.20 -5.16
CA VAL A 38 -32.83 -4.17 -5.55
C VAL A 38 -31.69 -3.47 -6.27
N GLU A 39 -31.98 -2.65 -7.29
CA GLU A 39 -31.00 -1.83 -8.02
C GLU A 39 -30.19 -0.95 -7.05
N LYS A 40 -30.87 -0.26 -6.12
CA LYS A 40 -30.23 0.56 -5.08
C LYS A 40 -29.49 -0.24 -3.98
N ILE A 41 -29.68 -1.55 -3.90
CA ILE A 41 -28.89 -2.45 -3.04
C ILE A 41 -27.68 -2.98 -3.82
N GLU A 42 -27.86 -3.32 -5.09
CA GLU A 42 -26.79 -3.74 -6.00
C GLU A 42 -25.77 -2.62 -6.21
N ASP A 43 -26.22 -1.40 -6.53
CA ASP A 43 -25.38 -0.19 -6.60
C ASP A 43 -24.55 0.00 -5.33
N LYS A 44 -25.18 -0.08 -4.15
CA LYS A 44 -24.50 0.06 -2.85
C LYS A 44 -23.55 -1.10 -2.55
N ALA A 45 -23.84 -2.30 -3.01
CA ALA A 45 -22.98 -3.46 -2.82
C ALA A 45 -21.77 -3.41 -3.76
N ILE A 46 -21.94 -2.93 -4.99
CA ILE A 46 -20.87 -2.63 -5.94
C ILE A 46 -19.99 -1.52 -5.35
N ASP A 47 -20.56 -0.36 -5.03
CA ASP A 47 -19.86 0.79 -4.44
C ASP A 47 -19.08 0.41 -3.16
N ALA A 48 -19.68 -0.37 -2.26
CA ALA A 48 -19.01 -0.88 -1.06
C ALA A 48 -17.92 -1.94 -1.33
N THR A 49 -17.95 -2.61 -2.48
CA THR A 49 -16.91 -3.56 -2.91
C THR A 49 -15.75 -2.79 -3.54
N THR A 50 -16.03 -1.92 -4.51
CA THR A 50 -15.03 -1.03 -5.12
C THR A 50 -14.33 -0.18 -4.05
N ALA A 51 -15.09 0.35 -3.07
CA ALA A 51 -14.56 1.09 -1.93
C ALA A 51 -13.61 0.28 -1.04
N ARG A 52 -13.80 -1.04 -0.92
CA ARG A 52 -12.90 -1.92 -0.16
C ARG A 52 -11.63 -2.23 -0.96
N ASP A 53 -11.75 -2.44 -2.25
CA ASP A 53 -10.64 -2.86 -3.10
C ASP A 53 -9.58 -1.76 -3.22
N TRP A 54 -9.96 -0.51 -3.53
CA TRP A 54 -8.97 0.59 -3.58
C TRP A 54 -8.32 0.90 -2.23
N GLN A 55 -9.03 0.70 -1.11
CA GLN A 55 -8.48 0.87 0.24
C GLN A 55 -7.42 -0.19 0.56
N ALA A 56 -7.59 -1.42 0.08
CA ALA A 56 -6.60 -2.48 0.21
C ALA A 56 -5.35 -2.16 -0.62
N GLU A 57 -5.51 -1.83 -1.90
CA GLU A 57 -4.40 -1.43 -2.79
C GLU A 57 -3.65 -0.21 -2.25
N ARG A 58 -4.37 0.81 -1.77
CA ARG A 58 -3.78 1.98 -1.13
C ARG A 58 -2.94 1.61 0.09
N THR A 59 -3.38 0.65 0.89
CA THR A 59 -2.63 0.19 2.06
C THR A 59 -1.34 -0.52 1.65
N GLU A 60 -1.38 -1.35 0.60
CA GLU A 60 -0.21 -2.02 0.03
C GLU A 60 0.82 -1.02 -0.51
N ILE A 61 0.40 -0.10 -1.39
CA ILE A 61 1.27 0.92 -1.99
C ILE A 61 1.85 1.86 -0.92
N MET A 62 1.07 2.23 0.10
CA MET A 62 1.55 3.01 1.24
C MET A 62 2.65 2.31 2.03
N ASN A 63 2.55 1.00 2.19
CA ASN A 63 3.60 0.22 2.85
C ASN A 63 4.85 0.18 1.97
N ASP A 64 4.72 -0.14 0.67
CA ASP A 64 5.84 -0.21 -0.28
C ASP A 64 6.63 1.11 -0.36
N LEU A 65 5.93 2.25 -0.43
CA LEU A 65 6.55 3.58 -0.43
C LEU A 65 7.27 3.91 0.89
N ARG A 66 6.68 3.57 2.04
CA ARG A 66 7.30 3.79 3.36
C ARG A 66 8.51 2.89 3.59
N ASP A 67 8.46 1.67 3.06
CA ASP A 67 9.58 0.73 3.06
C ASP A 67 10.75 1.23 2.21
N LEU A 68 10.46 1.75 1.00
CA LEU A 68 11.46 2.42 0.16
C LEU A 68 12.05 3.64 0.87
N ARG A 69 11.20 4.53 1.41
CA ARG A 69 11.63 5.72 2.15
C ARG A 69 12.60 5.35 3.28
N THR A 70 12.25 4.35 4.08
CA THR A 70 13.09 3.87 5.19
C THR A 70 14.43 3.34 4.71
N LYS A 71 14.48 2.63 3.57
CA LYS A 71 15.73 2.13 2.97
C LYS A 71 16.63 3.27 2.48
N VAL A 72 16.06 4.29 1.85
CA VAL A 72 16.80 5.48 1.37
C VAL A 72 17.29 6.34 2.56
N ASP A 73 16.46 6.52 3.59
CA ASP A 73 16.77 7.28 4.81
C ASP A 73 17.91 6.63 5.61
N ASN A 74 17.86 5.30 5.79
CA ASN A 74 18.96 4.55 6.41
C ASN A 74 20.27 4.70 5.62
N LYS A 75 20.23 4.65 4.29
CA LYS A 75 21.44 4.84 3.47
C LYS A 75 21.96 6.27 3.51
N LEU A 76 21.08 7.25 3.64
CA LEU A 76 21.46 8.64 3.89
C LEU A 76 22.12 8.81 5.26
N ALA A 77 21.68 8.09 6.29
CA ALA A 77 22.37 8.06 7.58
C ALA A 77 23.79 7.49 7.46
N GLU A 78 23.97 6.33 6.80
CA GLU A 78 25.29 5.73 6.53
C GLU A 78 26.23 6.71 5.79
N VAL A 79 25.76 7.34 4.71
CA VAL A 79 26.56 8.28 3.92
C VAL A 79 26.93 9.54 4.73
N ASN A 80 26.06 10.01 5.62
CA ASN A 80 26.39 11.12 6.52
C ASN A 80 27.42 10.71 7.60
N GLU A 81 27.38 9.47 8.11
CA GLU A 81 28.39 8.95 9.03
C GLU A 81 29.77 8.85 8.34
N ASP A 82 29.82 8.31 7.13
CA ASP A 82 31.04 8.26 6.31
C ASP A 82 31.61 9.66 6.01
N LEU A 83 30.76 10.65 5.74
CA LEU A 83 31.16 12.04 5.48
C LEU A 83 31.64 12.79 6.73
N ALA A 84 31.25 12.32 7.92
CA ALA A 84 31.69 12.86 9.21
C ALA A 84 33.07 12.34 9.63
N ASN A 85 33.55 11.25 9.03
CA ASN A 85 34.93 10.78 9.18
C ASN A 85 35.92 11.84 8.65
N THR A 86 37.06 12.02 9.33
CA THR A 86 38.11 12.98 8.95
C THR A 86 39.13 12.42 7.97
N ASP A 87 39.25 11.10 7.89
CA ASP A 87 40.39 10.41 7.25
C ASP A 87 40.07 9.94 5.82
N ILE A 88 38.88 10.29 5.34
CA ILE A 88 38.33 9.98 4.02
C ILE A 88 39.03 10.79 2.92
N LYS A 89 39.44 10.12 1.83
CA LYS A 89 40.10 10.73 0.67
C LYS A 89 39.19 11.78 0.01
N PRO A 90 39.73 12.91 -0.50
CA PRO A 90 38.92 13.98 -1.11
C PRO A 90 38.03 13.55 -2.30
N SER A 91 38.44 12.56 -3.10
CA SER A 91 37.61 11.99 -4.18
C SER A 91 36.38 11.30 -3.60
N VAL A 92 36.60 10.30 -2.73
CA VAL A 92 35.55 9.55 -2.02
C VAL A 92 34.59 10.50 -1.28
N LYS A 93 35.08 11.63 -0.78
CA LYS A 93 34.23 12.67 -0.18
C LYS A 93 33.31 13.34 -1.20
N ALA A 94 33.82 13.71 -2.37
CA ALA A 94 33.00 14.28 -3.44
C ALA A 94 31.93 13.29 -3.92
N ASP A 95 32.29 12.02 -4.07
CA ASP A 95 31.37 10.96 -4.52
C ASP A 95 30.26 10.71 -3.48
N LYS A 96 30.59 10.73 -2.20
CA LYS A 96 29.61 10.62 -1.10
C LYS A 96 28.71 11.86 -0.95
N GLU A 97 29.23 13.08 -1.14
CA GLU A 97 28.38 14.29 -1.17
C GLU A 97 27.42 14.27 -2.38
N ALA A 98 27.85 13.75 -3.54
CA ALA A 98 26.98 13.55 -4.70
C ALA A 98 25.89 12.49 -4.40
N MET A 99 26.27 11.34 -3.84
CA MET A 99 25.32 10.31 -3.41
C MET A 99 24.31 10.86 -2.39
N LYS A 100 24.75 11.64 -1.42
CA LYS A 100 23.89 12.35 -0.45
C LYS A 100 22.87 13.28 -1.12
N ALA A 101 23.26 14.00 -2.16
CA ALA A 101 22.35 14.86 -2.91
C ALA A 101 21.29 14.04 -3.67
N GLU A 102 21.68 12.92 -4.30
CA GLU A 102 20.74 11.99 -4.95
C GLU A 102 19.77 11.36 -3.93
N LEU A 103 20.28 10.82 -2.81
CA LEU A 103 19.49 10.27 -1.69
C LEU A 103 18.43 11.26 -1.18
N THR A 104 18.82 12.53 -1.00
CA THR A 104 17.93 13.59 -0.53
C THR A 104 16.82 13.88 -1.56
N LYS A 105 17.13 13.85 -2.86
CA LYS A 105 16.14 13.99 -3.94
C LYS A 105 15.13 12.84 -3.91
N GLU A 106 15.59 11.60 -3.83
CA GLU A 106 14.69 10.43 -3.84
C GLU A 106 13.79 10.39 -2.58
N LEU A 107 14.30 10.80 -1.41
CA LEU A 107 13.45 10.98 -0.21
C LEU A 107 12.34 12.01 -0.43
N ASN A 108 12.65 13.16 -1.03
CA ASN A 108 11.64 14.19 -1.30
C ASN A 108 10.56 13.68 -2.28
N MET A 109 10.95 12.93 -3.31
CA MET A 109 10.01 12.32 -4.26
C MET A 109 9.11 11.27 -3.58
N LEU A 110 9.66 10.46 -2.68
CA LEU A 110 8.90 9.50 -1.89
C LEU A 110 7.96 10.19 -0.90
N ASP A 111 8.40 11.22 -0.18
CA ASP A 111 7.58 11.97 0.78
C ASP A 111 6.41 12.70 0.07
N GLU A 112 6.65 13.30 -1.11
CA GLU A 112 5.59 13.87 -1.94
C GLU A 112 4.59 12.78 -2.38
N LYS A 113 5.07 11.63 -2.85
CA LYS A 113 4.19 10.56 -3.36
C LYS A 113 3.41 9.87 -2.24
N ILE A 114 4.01 9.69 -1.07
CA ILE A 114 3.33 9.27 0.17
C ILE A 114 2.19 10.25 0.49
N GLY A 115 2.45 11.56 0.50
CA GLY A 115 1.42 12.58 0.72
C GLY A 115 0.28 12.54 -0.31
N ASN A 116 0.59 12.30 -1.58
CA ASN A 116 -0.42 12.14 -2.63
C ASN A 116 -1.30 10.89 -2.41
N VAL A 117 -0.69 9.73 -2.13
CA VAL A 117 -1.43 8.49 -1.84
C VAL A 117 -2.23 8.61 -0.54
N GLU A 118 -1.72 9.30 0.49
CA GLU A 118 -2.43 9.54 1.75
C GLU A 118 -3.71 10.35 1.54
N ASN A 119 -3.71 11.33 0.64
CA ASN A 119 -4.86 12.21 0.36
C ASN A 119 -5.73 11.74 -0.81
N ALA A 120 -5.43 10.60 -1.44
CA ALA A 120 -6.17 10.06 -2.56
C ALA A 120 -7.64 9.72 -2.21
N THR A 121 -8.55 10.08 -3.11
CA THR A 121 -9.95 9.64 -3.13
C THR A 121 -10.14 8.47 -4.09
N ALA A 122 -11.26 7.75 -3.98
CA ALA A 122 -11.61 6.67 -4.92
C ALA A 122 -11.58 7.15 -6.39
N ASP A 123 -12.20 8.30 -6.67
CA ASP A 123 -12.29 8.89 -8.02
C ASP A 123 -10.91 9.24 -8.63
N ALA A 124 -9.90 9.50 -7.80
CA ALA A 124 -8.54 9.84 -8.21
C ALA A 124 -7.56 8.66 -8.05
N TRP A 125 -8.06 7.47 -7.68
CA TRP A 125 -7.22 6.35 -7.26
C TRP A 125 -6.31 5.84 -8.37
N ASP A 126 -6.85 5.49 -9.54
CA ASP A 126 -6.08 4.88 -10.64
C ASP A 126 -4.90 5.74 -11.09
N MET A 127 -5.09 7.07 -11.16
CA MET A 127 -4.03 8.02 -11.48
C MET A 127 -2.96 8.05 -10.37
N THR A 128 -3.39 8.15 -9.12
CA THR A 128 -2.46 8.21 -7.97
C THR A 128 -1.67 6.91 -7.81
N LYS A 129 -2.31 5.77 -8.04
CA LYS A 129 -1.72 4.43 -8.08
C LYS A 129 -0.64 4.32 -9.15
N SER A 130 -0.98 4.64 -10.40
CA SER A 130 -0.04 4.63 -11.54
C SER A 130 1.21 5.44 -11.23
N ASP A 131 1.03 6.66 -10.74
CA ASP A 131 2.12 7.55 -10.33
C ASP A 131 2.97 6.95 -9.20
N ALA A 132 2.35 6.38 -8.17
CA ALA A 132 3.04 5.80 -7.02
C ALA A 132 3.86 4.56 -7.40
N GLU A 133 3.33 3.72 -8.27
CA GLU A 133 4.06 2.60 -8.84
C GLU A 133 5.25 3.07 -9.69
N ASN A 134 5.09 4.14 -10.47
CA ASN A 134 6.16 4.66 -11.32
C ASN A 134 7.29 5.27 -10.48
N THR A 135 7.00 6.12 -9.49
CA THR A 135 8.01 6.60 -8.52
C THR A 135 8.70 5.43 -7.81
N SER A 136 7.95 4.38 -7.43
CA SER A 136 8.53 3.18 -6.80
C SER A 136 9.48 2.43 -7.75
N LYS A 137 9.18 2.34 -9.05
CA LYS A 137 10.03 1.74 -10.08
C LYS A 137 11.29 2.57 -10.34
N GLU A 138 11.17 3.90 -10.42
CA GLU A 138 12.29 4.83 -10.60
C GLU A 138 13.29 4.73 -9.44
N VAL A 139 12.83 4.81 -8.19
CA VAL A 139 13.67 4.66 -6.99
C VAL A 139 14.34 3.29 -6.96
N LYS A 140 13.61 2.19 -7.24
CA LYS A 140 14.16 0.82 -7.28
C LYS A 140 15.25 0.68 -8.35
N SER A 141 15.04 1.21 -9.56
CA SER A 141 15.99 1.17 -10.68
C SER A 141 17.25 2.01 -10.43
N TRP A 142 17.10 3.19 -9.82
CA TRP A 142 18.23 3.98 -9.37
C TRP A 142 19.06 3.22 -8.32
N TRP A 143 18.41 2.54 -7.38
CA TRP A 143 19.07 1.67 -6.39
C TRP A 143 19.87 0.52 -7.00
N GLU A 144 19.35 -0.11 -8.05
CA GLU A 144 20.08 -1.15 -8.80
C GLU A 144 21.31 -0.54 -9.49
N THR A 145 21.15 0.61 -10.14
CA THR A 145 22.26 1.35 -10.79
C THR A 145 23.36 1.77 -9.79
N GLN A 146 23.01 2.16 -8.56
CA GLN A 146 24.01 2.50 -7.53
C GLN A 146 24.77 1.28 -7.02
N LYS A 147 24.14 0.10 -6.93
CA LYS A 147 24.83 -1.15 -6.58
C LYS A 147 25.83 -1.55 -7.67
N GLU A 148 25.41 -1.55 -8.93
CA GLU A 148 26.26 -1.89 -10.06
C GLU A 148 27.53 -1.01 -10.13
N LYS A 149 27.43 0.29 -9.82
CA LYS A 149 28.59 1.19 -9.71
C LYS A 149 29.56 0.77 -8.59
N VAL A 150 29.03 0.50 -7.39
CA VAL A 150 29.84 0.11 -6.22
C VAL A 150 30.53 -1.24 -6.45
N ASP A 151 29.81 -2.20 -7.04
CA ASP A 151 30.37 -3.52 -7.38
C ASP A 151 31.47 -3.38 -8.44
N ALA A 152 31.24 -2.60 -9.50
CA ALA A 152 32.23 -2.36 -10.56
C ALA A 152 33.48 -1.61 -10.09
N GLU A 153 33.36 -0.65 -9.16
CA GLU A 153 34.51 0.01 -8.53
C GLU A 153 35.30 -0.96 -7.64
N THR A 154 34.60 -1.83 -6.91
CA THR A 154 35.23 -2.83 -6.03
C THR A 154 36.01 -3.88 -6.83
N ASP A 155 35.41 -4.44 -7.88
CA ASP A 155 36.09 -5.39 -8.78
C ASP A 155 37.31 -4.74 -9.47
N ALA A 156 37.16 -3.49 -9.93
CA ALA A 156 38.22 -2.78 -10.62
C ALA A 156 39.43 -2.47 -9.72
N ASP A 157 39.28 -2.30 -8.41
CA ASP A 157 40.41 -2.14 -7.49
C ASP A 157 41.00 -3.50 -7.09
N HIS A 158 40.19 -4.55 -6.95
CA HIS A 158 40.65 -5.91 -6.65
C HIS A 158 41.56 -6.48 -7.76
N ASP A 159 41.31 -6.13 -9.03
CA ASP A 159 42.17 -6.47 -10.18
C ASP A 159 43.46 -5.63 -10.27
N LYS A 160 43.60 -4.53 -9.53
CA LYS A 160 44.80 -3.66 -9.54
C LYS A 160 45.78 -3.92 -8.39
N ASP A 161 45.36 -4.60 -7.34
CA ASP A 161 46.22 -4.95 -6.20
C ASP A 161 47.17 -6.13 -6.48
N GLY A 162 47.07 -6.73 -7.67
CA GLY A 162 47.88 -7.87 -8.10
C GLY A 162 48.85 -7.57 -9.25
N HIS A 163 49.89 -6.74 -9.03
CA HIS A 163 51.27 -6.96 -9.50
C HIS A 163 52.27 -5.84 -9.14
#